data_AF-A0A2V6TXD1-F1
#
_entry.id   AF-A0A2V6TXD1-F1
#
_cell.length_a   1.000
_cell.length_b   1.000
_cell.length_c   1.000
_cell.angle_alpha   90.00
_cell.angle_beta   90.00
_cell.angle_gamma   90.00
#
_symmetry.space_group_name_H-M   'P 1'
#
loop_
_entity.id
_entity.type
_entity.pdbx_description
1 polymer ?
#
loop_
_entity_poly.entity_id
_entity_poly.type
_entity_poly.pdbx_seq_one_letter_code
_entity_poly.pdbx_strand_id
1 'polypeptide(L)' 'VLRWQAAEKRLWSDAPVRLSRDGATAEGTALDVRTADGALTLTGRVRTTFSGGGQ' A
#
# COMPACT_ATOMS: atom_id res chain seq x y z
N VAL A 1 -9.77 -0.37 9.39
CA VAL A 1 -9.06 -1.21 10.39
C VAL A 1 -7.84 -1.78 9.73
N LEU A 2 -6.66 -1.58 10.31
CA LEU A 2 -5.41 -2.19 9.87
C LEU A 2 -5.19 -3.49 10.66
N ARG A 3 -4.90 -4.60 9.95
CA ARG A 3 -4.72 -5.92 10.56
C ARG A 3 -3.31 -6.43 10.32
N TRP A 4 -2.70 -6.98 11.36
CA TRP A 4 -1.36 -7.57 11.34
C TRP A 4 -1.40 -9.02 11.80
N GLN A 5 -0.70 -9.90 11.07
CA GLN A 5 -0.50 -11.29 11.43
C GLN A 5 0.99 -11.64 11.38
N ALA A 6 1.57 -11.87 12.56
CA ALA A 6 2.99 -12.11 12.71
C ALA A 6 3.47 -13.43 12.07
N ALA A 7 2.67 -14.50 12.15
CA ALA A 7 3.04 -15.82 11.64
C ALA A 7 3.28 -15.82 10.12
N GLU A 8 2.41 -15.14 9.37
CA GLU A 8 2.50 -15.03 7.91
C GLU A 8 3.21 -13.73 7.48
N LYS A 9 3.68 -12.92 8.43
CA LYS A 9 4.33 -11.63 8.15
C LYS A 9 3.48 -10.75 7.23
N ARG A 10 2.15 -10.77 7.44
CA ARG A 10 1.13 -10.18 6.56
C ARG A 10 0.43 -9.00 7.23
N LEU A 11 0.31 -7.90 6.49
CA LEU A 11 -0.42 -6.71 6.90
C LEU A 11 -1.52 -6.42 5.87
N TRP A 12 -2.78 -6.25 6.27
CA TRP A 12 -3.85 -5.94 5.32
C TRP A 12 -4.91 -4.99 5.89
N SER A 13 -5.65 -4.32 4.99
CA SER A 13 -6.76 -3.42 5.31
C SER A 13 -7.78 -3.42 4.19
N ASP A 14 -9.06 -3.56 4.53
CA ASP A 14 -10.20 -3.40 3.60
C ASP A 14 -10.77 -1.97 3.63
N ALA A 15 -10.18 -1.09 4.46
CA ALA A 15 -10.54 0.33 4.51
C ALA A 15 -9.70 1.12 3.52
N PRO A 16 -10.18 2.31 3.06
CA PRO A 16 -9.37 3.23 2.27
C PRO A 16 -7.99 3.49 2.90
N VAL A 17 -6.94 3.34 2.10
CA VAL A 17 -5.55 3.60 2.48
C VAL A 17 -4.88 4.58 1.54
N ARG A 18 -3.89 5.29 2.06
CA ARG A 18 -2.96 6.11 1.29
C ARG A 18 -1.55 5.65 1.59
N LEU A 19 -0.78 5.35 0.54
CA LEU A 19 0.62 4.99 0.57
C LEU A 19 1.43 6.15 0.00
N SER A 20 2.60 6.42 0.57
CA SER A 20 3.53 7.43 0.08
C SER A 20 4.93 6.84 0.02
N ARG A 21 5.60 6.96 -1.12
CA ARG A 21 6.97 6.48 -1.35
C ARG A 21 7.66 7.35 -2.39
N ASP A 22 8.83 7.90 -2.05
CA ASP A 22 9.70 8.65 -2.98
C ASP A 22 8.96 9.65 -3.89
N GLY A 23 8.10 10.49 -3.30
CA GLY A 23 7.31 11.49 -4.04
C GLY A 23 6.10 10.93 -4.82
N ALA A 24 5.90 9.61 -4.83
CA ALA A 24 4.68 8.98 -5.33
C ALA A 24 3.68 8.74 -4.19
N THR A 25 2.43 9.10 -4.41
CA THR A 25 1.30 8.78 -3.52
C THR A 25 0.35 7.83 -4.24
N ALA A 26 -0.06 6.74 -3.58
CA ALA A 26 -1.06 5.80 -4.08
C ALA A 26 -2.23 5.69 -3.10
N GLU A 27 -3.44 5.88 -3.58
CA GLU A 27 -4.68 5.75 -2.81
C GLU A 27 -5.46 4.54 -3.31
N GLY A 28 -5.99 3.73 -2.40
CA GLY A 28 -6.74 2.52 -2.74
C GLY A 28 -7.63 2.06 -1.59
N THR A 29 -8.33 0.95 -1.77
CA THR A 29 -9.37 0.47 -0.83
C THR A 29 -9.06 -0.86 -0.19
N ALA A 30 -8.19 -1.67 -0.78
CA ALA A 30 -7.78 -2.95 -0.22
C ALA A 30 -6.26 -3.12 -0.31
N LEU A 31 -5.60 -3.04 0.83
CA LEU A 31 -4.15 -3.21 1.00
C LEU A 31 -3.84 -4.64 1.44
N ASP A 32 -2.87 -5.26 0.79
CA ASP A 32 -2.25 -6.52 1.21
C ASP A 32 -0.73 -6.40 1.10
N VAL A 33 -0.02 -6.61 2.21
CA VAL A 33 1.44 -6.55 2.26
C VAL A 33 1.95 -7.87 2.81
N ARG A 34 2.87 -8.49 2.07
CA ARG A 34 3.63 -9.65 2.53
C ARG A 34 5.05 -9.21 2.76
N THR A 35 5.38 -8.93 4.02
CA THR A 35 6.69 -8.39 4.38
C THR A 35 7.81 -9.41 4.22
N ALA A 36 7.50 -10.72 4.21
CA ALA A 36 8.45 -11.77 3.88
C ALA A 36 8.93 -11.68 2.42
N ASP A 37 8.03 -11.34 1.50
CA ASP A 37 8.29 -11.32 0.05
C ASP A 37 8.76 -9.93 -0.42
N GLY A 38 8.78 -8.93 0.47
CA GLY A 38 9.04 -7.53 0.11
C GLY A 38 7.98 -6.93 -0.82
N ALA A 39 6.85 -7.61 -0.99
CA ALA A 39 5.81 -7.24 -1.94
C ALA A 39 4.64 -6.54 -1.24
N LEU A 40 4.17 -5.46 -1.85
CA LEU A 40 2.95 -4.75 -1.48
C LEU A 40 1.99 -4.77 -2.66
N THR A 41 0.76 -5.21 -2.40
CA THR A 41 -0.33 -5.23 -3.37
C THR A 41 -1.43 -4.29 -2.90
N LEU A 42 -1.86 -3.40 -3.77
CA LEU A 42 -3.01 -2.53 -3.57
C LEU A 42 -4.06 -2.85 -4.63
N THR A 43 -5.28 -3.15 -4.20
CA THR A 43 -6.37 -3.55 -5.09
C THR A 43 -7.57 -2.60 -4.97
N GLY A 44 -8.53 -2.77 -5.89
CA GLY A 44 -9.70 -1.92 -6.03
C GLY A 44 -9.42 -0.70 -6.93
N ARG A 45 -10.18 0.38 -6.72
CA ARG A 45 -9.94 1.64 -7.43
C ARG A 45 -8.67 2.28 -6.88
N VAL A 46 -7.59 2.18 -7.64
CA VAL A 46 -6.29 2.74 -7.29
C VAL A 46 -6.09 4.07 -8.01
N ARG A 47 -5.77 5.13 -7.27
CA ARG A 47 -5.33 6.43 -7.81
C ARG A 47 -3.88 6.65 -7.41
N THR A 48 -3.00 6.71 -8.41
CA THR A 48 -1.60 7.07 -8.22
C THR A 48 -1.36 8.51 -8.65
N THR A 49 -0.65 9.25 -7.82
CA THR A 49 -0.17 10.60 -8.10
C THR A 49 1.34 10.58 -7.96
N PHE A 50 2.05 10.85 -9.05
CA PHE A 50 3.50 10.99 -9.03
C PHE A 50 3.83 12.47 -8.95
N SER A 51 4.49 12.88 -7.88
CA SER A 51 4.98 14.25 -7.75
C SER A 51 6.32 14.34 -8.48
N GLY A 52 6.29 14.35 -9.81
CA GLY A 52 7.44 14.79 -10.62
C GLY A 52 7.30 16.29 -10.92
N GLY A 53 8.34 17.11 -10.87
CA GLY A 53 9.75 16.77 -10.75
C GLY A 53 10.69 17.98 -10.69
N GLY A 54 11.97 17.68 -10.53
CA GLY A 54 13.07 18.62 -10.58
C GLY A 54 14.39 18.01 -10.10
N GLN A 55 14.94 17.05 -10.85
CA GLN A 55 16.31 16.98 -11.38
C GLN A 55 16.62 15.57 -11.87
#